data_AF-A0A940L532-F1
#
_entry.id   AF-A0A940L532-F1
#
_cell.length_a   1.000
_cell.length_b   1.000
_cell.length_c   1.000
_cell.angle_alpha   90.00
_cell.angle_beta   90.00
_cell.angle_gamma   90.00
#
_symmetry.space_group_name_H-M   'P 1'
#
loop_
_entity.id
_entity.type
_entity.pdbx_description
1 polymer ?
#
loop_
_entity_poly.entity_id
_entity_poly.type
_entity_poly.pdbx_seq_one_letter_code
_entity_poly.pdbx_strand_id
1 'polypeptide(L)'
;MKSLLLILSVSILSSAAIAGSNDYQSYTCLGRVSDVEFKYDVLYNWGTLFKSRLTVKYRTGETRSNPWKSVSSMKWKFEVDSLWPQYKVYMFRNRETILDIAVVDPVTSNQIDGAYDELTCTRNN
;
A
#
# COMPACT_ATOMS: atom_id res chain seq x y z
N MET A 1 -60.51 33.21 1.44
CA MET A 1 -59.83 32.86 0.18
C MET A 1 -58.39 33.34 0.25
N LYS A 2 -57.42 32.43 0.35
CA LYS A 2 -56.00 32.66 0.06
C LYS A 2 -55.31 31.29 -0.01
N SER A 3 -54.88 30.96 -1.21
CA SER A 3 -54.08 29.80 -1.61
C SER A 3 -52.79 29.68 -0.79
N LEU A 4 -52.19 28.49 -0.74
CA LEU A 4 -50.78 28.36 -1.06
C LEU A 4 -50.48 26.93 -1.52
N LEU A 5 -50.25 26.79 -2.83
CA LEU A 5 -49.64 25.61 -3.45
C LEU A 5 -48.21 25.48 -2.91
N LEU A 6 -47.86 24.32 -2.36
CA LEU A 6 -46.48 23.98 -2.02
C LEU A 6 -45.90 23.17 -3.19
N ILE A 7 -45.08 23.84 -4.01
CA ILE A 7 -44.35 23.22 -5.12
C ILE A 7 -43.15 22.47 -4.52
N LEU A 8 -43.19 21.13 -4.59
CA LEU A 8 -42.10 20.26 -4.19
C LEU A 8 -41.05 20.23 -5.33
N SER A 9 -40.06 21.11 -5.26
CA SER A 9 -38.92 21.11 -6.19
C SER A 9 -37.87 20.09 -5.74
N VAL A 10 -38.00 18.84 -6.21
CA VAL A 10 -36.94 17.84 -6.10
C VAL A 10 -35.79 18.25 -7.01
N SER A 11 -34.75 18.81 -6.40
CA SER A 11 -33.49 19.11 -7.07
C SER A 11 -32.73 17.80 -7.22
N ILE A 12 -32.79 17.22 -8.42
CA ILE A 12 -31.93 16.09 -8.79
C ILE A 12 -30.51 16.67 -8.90
N LEU A 13 -29.76 16.64 -7.80
CA LEU A 13 -28.32 16.86 -7.83
C LEU A 13 -27.71 15.68 -8.60
N SER A 14 -27.65 15.82 -9.91
CA SER A 14 -26.77 15.04 -10.77
C SER A 14 -25.33 15.35 -10.36
N SER A 15 -24.87 14.65 -9.33
CA SER A 15 -23.44 14.57 -9.01
C SER A 15 -22.80 13.79 -10.15
N ALA A 16 -22.46 14.48 -11.23
CA ALA A 16 -21.49 13.99 -12.19
C ALA A 16 -20.16 13.92 -11.43
N ALA A 17 -19.92 12.76 -10.80
CA ALA A 17 -18.62 12.41 -10.29
C ALA A 17 -17.66 12.47 -11.48
N ILE A 18 -16.82 13.50 -11.48
CA ILE A 18 -15.70 13.62 -12.39
C ILE A 18 -14.86 12.37 -12.13
N ALA A 19 -14.95 11.40 -13.05
CA ALA A 19 -14.06 10.25 -13.08
C ALA A 19 -12.66 10.77 -13.42
N GLY A 20 -11.97 11.33 -12.42
CA GLY A 20 -10.53 11.47 -12.49
C GLY A 20 -9.98 10.05 -12.63
N SER A 21 -9.35 9.78 -13.77
CA SER A 21 -8.57 8.57 -13.99
C SER A 21 -7.48 8.54 -12.93
N ASN A 22 -7.77 7.92 -11.79
CA ASN A 22 -6.74 7.64 -10.83
C ASN A 22 -5.93 6.50 -11.42
N ASP A 23 -4.87 6.83 -12.16
CA ASP A 23 -3.90 5.89 -12.69
C ASP A 23 -3.08 5.32 -11.52
N TYR A 24 -3.74 4.49 -10.71
CA TYR A 24 -3.09 3.71 -9.67
C TYR A 24 -2.22 2.66 -10.36
N GLN A 25 -0.92 2.74 -10.14
CA GLN A 25 -0.06 1.58 -10.38
C GLN A 25 -0.18 0.66 -9.17
N SER A 26 -0.26 -0.63 -9.42
CA SER A 26 -0.21 -1.62 -8.36
C SER A 26 1.01 -2.51 -8.51
N TYR A 27 1.60 -2.87 -7.38
CA TYR A 27 2.74 -3.75 -7.31
C TYR A 27 2.47 -4.84 -6.30
N THR A 28 2.97 -6.04 -6.59
CA THR A 28 2.98 -7.16 -5.66
C THR A 28 4.42 -7.61 -5.48
N CYS A 29 4.92 -7.52 -4.25
CA CYS A 29 6.22 -8.04 -3.87
C CYS A 29 6.03 -9.33 -3.07
N LEU A 30 6.50 -10.45 -3.62
CA LEU A 30 6.50 -11.74 -2.97
C LEU A 30 7.90 -12.00 -2.42
N GLY A 31 7.99 -12.52 -1.20
CA GLY A 31 9.27 -12.88 -0.63
C GLY A 31 9.17 -14.01 0.37
N ARG A 32 10.35 -14.45 0.82
CA ARG A 32 10.51 -15.52 1.79
C ARG A 32 11.58 -15.16 2.81
N VAL A 33 11.34 -15.58 4.04
CA VAL A 33 12.37 -15.60 5.08
C VAL A 33 12.19 -16.85 5.93
N SER A 34 13.22 -17.71 5.96
CA SER A 34 13.13 -19.03 6.59
C SER A 34 11.94 -19.83 6.02
N ASP A 35 10.95 -20.12 6.85
CA ASP A 35 9.75 -20.90 6.60
C ASP A 35 8.48 -20.01 6.51
N VAL A 36 8.67 -18.70 6.39
CA VAL A 36 7.60 -17.71 6.27
C VAL A 36 7.59 -17.15 4.85
N GLU A 37 6.45 -17.30 4.17
CA GLU A 37 6.16 -16.64 2.90
C GLU A 37 5.43 -15.32 3.20
N PHE A 38 5.78 -14.25 2.47
CA PHE A 38 5.09 -12.98 2.64
C PHE A 38 4.82 -12.31 1.30
N LYS A 39 3.80 -11.46 1.31
CA LYS A 39 3.35 -10.68 0.18
C LYS A 39 3.05 -9.26 0.62
N TYR A 40 3.69 -8.30 -0.02
CA TYR A 40 3.30 -6.91 0.02
C TYR A 40 2.49 -6.56 -1.23
N ASP A 41 1.25 -6.12 -1.06
CA ASP A 41 0.49 -5.45 -2.11
C ASP A 41 0.59 -3.94 -1.90
N VAL A 42 0.92 -3.20 -2.96
CA VAL A 42 1.09 -1.74 -2.93
C VAL A 42 0.22 -1.10 -4.00
N LEU A 43 -0.50 -0.05 -3.62
CA LEU A 43 -1.16 0.87 -4.55
C LEU A 43 -0.46 2.22 -4.49
N TYR A 44 -0.07 2.70 -5.66
CA TYR A 44 0.70 3.91 -5.83
C TYR A 44 0.01 4.85 -6.83
N ASN A 45 -0.21 6.11 -6.42
CA ASN A 45 -0.64 7.18 -7.32
C ASN A 45 0.36 8.34 -7.29
N TRP A 46 1.16 8.45 -8.35
CA TRP A 46 2.03 9.56 -8.76
C TRP A 46 2.41 10.59 -7.67
N GLY A 47 2.99 10.10 -6.58
CA GLY A 47 3.69 10.89 -5.57
C GLY A 47 2.90 11.31 -4.33
N THR A 48 1.60 10.99 -4.20
CA THR A 48 0.79 11.50 -3.08
C THR A 48 0.13 10.42 -2.25
N LEU A 49 -0.38 9.34 -2.86
CA LEU A 49 -1.10 8.31 -2.14
C LEU A 49 -0.44 6.94 -2.31
N PHE A 50 -0.03 6.39 -1.18
CA PHE A 50 0.47 5.04 -1.06
C PHE A 50 -0.46 4.29 -0.11
N LYS A 51 -0.94 3.13 -0.56
CA LYS A 51 -1.52 2.13 0.34
C LYS A 51 -0.67 0.88 0.25
N SER A 52 -0.42 0.26 1.38
CA SER A 52 0.26 -1.04 1.44
C SER A 52 -0.53 -2.02 2.28
N ARG A 53 -0.36 -3.30 1.97
CA ARG A 53 -0.88 -4.41 2.75
C ARG A 53 0.17 -5.52 2.80
N LEU A 54 0.43 -6.02 4.02
CA LEU A 54 1.24 -7.21 4.24
C LEU A 54 0.35 -8.42 4.48
N THR A 55 0.58 -9.49 3.72
CA THR A 55 0.03 -10.82 3.96
C THR A 55 1.19 -11.77 4.26
N VAL A 56 1.05 -12.59 5.30
CA VAL A 56 2.06 -13.53 5.79
C VAL A 56 1.44 -14.91 5.84
N LYS A 57 2.14 -15.91 5.33
CA LYS A 57 1.75 -17.32 5.37
C LYS A 57 2.87 -18.11 6.04
N TYR A 58 2.52 -18.77 7.14
CA TYR A 58 3.43 -19.60 7.91
C TYR A 58 3.37 -21.05 7.43
N ARG A 59 4.42 -21.83 7.73
CA ARG A 59 4.46 -23.28 7.45
C ARG A 59 3.30 -24.07 8.07
N THR A 60 2.74 -23.58 9.18
CA THR A 60 1.53 -24.15 9.82
C THR A 60 0.28 -24.08 8.94
N GLY A 61 0.32 -23.33 7.84
CA GLY A 61 -0.83 -23.01 6.99
C GLY A 61 -1.59 -21.77 7.46
N GLU A 62 -1.27 -21.23 8.64
CA GLU A 62 -1.85 -19.99 9.13
C GLU A 62 -1.49 -18.84 8.18
N THR A 63 -2.52 -18.09 7.77
CA THR A 63 -2.35 -16.88 6.95
C THR A 63 -2.86 -15.68 7.73
N ARG A 64 -2.02 -14.66 7.89
CA ARG A 64 -2.38 -13.38 8.49
C ARG A 64 -2.28 -12.31 7.42
N SER A 65 -3.34 -11.52 7.25
CA SER A 65 -3.29 -10.35 6.38
C SER A 65 -3.65 -9.11 7.19
N ASN A 66 -2.75 -8.14 7.18
CA ASN A 66 -3.06 -6.81 7.69
C ASN A 66 -4.10 -6.15 6.78
N PRO A 67 -4.90 -5.20 7.29
CA PRO A 67 -5.75 -4.36 6.45
C PRO A 67 -4.90 -3.42 5.58
N TRP A 68 -5.50 -2.86 4.53
CA TRP A 68 -4.87 -1.80 3.75
C TRP A 68 -4.61 -0.58 4.62
N LYS A 69 -3.36 -0.12 4.66
CA LYS A 69 -2.94 1.06 5.42
C LYS A 69 -2.47 2.14 4.45
N SER A 70 -3.00 3.35 4.63
CA SER A 70 -2.45 4.54 3.97
C SER A 70 -1.12 4.89 4.61
N VAL A 71 -0.11 5.15 3.80
CA VAL A 71 1.25 5.44 4.28
C VAL A 71 1.70 6.80 3.77
N SER A 72 2.28 7.60 4.66
CA SER A 72 2.87 8.89 4.29
C SER A 72 4.18 8.65 3.55
N SER A 73 4.31 9.20 2.35
CA SER A 73 5.54 9.08 1.57
C SER A 73 6.43 10.32 1.72
N MET A 74 7.74 10.11 1.74
CA MET A 74 8.71 11.16 1.44
C MET A 74 9.47 10.75 0.19
N LYS A 75 9.37 11.55 -0.87
CA LYS A 75 10.26 11.50 -2.05
C LYS A 75 10.65 10.06 -2.43
N TRP A 76 9.66 9.24 -2.81
CA TRP A 76 9.85 7.88 -3.34
C TRP A 76 10.16 6.78 -2.33
N LYS A 77 10.16 7.08 -1.03
CA LYS A 77 10.30 6.12 0.07
C LYS A 77 9.07 6.18 0.97
N PHE A 78 8.53 5.02 1.34
CA PHE A 78 7.39 4.92 2.25
C PHE A 78 7.55 3.73 3.18
N GLU A 79 7.10 3.89 4.43
CA GLU A 79 7.13 2.84 5.43
C GLU A 79 5.99 1.84 5.16
N VAL A 80 6.29 0.56 5.25
CA VAL A 80 5.30 -0.54 5.18
C VAL A 80 5.34 -1.34 6.47
N ASP A 81 4.33 -2.17 6.69
CA ASP A 81 4.31 -3.03 7.88
C ASP A 81 5.50 -3.99 7.88
N SER A 82 6.07 -4.25 9.04
CA SER A 82 7.22 -5.16 9.20
C SER A 82 6.76 -6.56 9.57
N LEU A 83 7.47 -7.57 9.06
CA LEU A 83 7.39 -8.95 9.59
C LEU A 83 7.95 -9.05 11.01
N TRP A 84 8.89 -8.16 11.35
CA TRP A 84 9.58 -8.12 12.62
C TRP A 84 9.27 -6.81 13.35
N PRO A 85 8.49 -6.84 14.45
CA PRO A 85 8.05 -5.63 15.14
C PRO A 85 9.17 -4.68 15.58
N GLN A 86 10.39 -5.19 15.77
CA GLN A 86 11.56 -4.41 16.17
C GLN A 86 12.22 -3.62 15.03
N TYR A 87 11.93 -3.94 13.77
CA TYR A 87 12.52 -3.28 12.60
C TYR A 87 11.51 -2.45 11.84
N LYS A 88 12.00 -1.40 11.18
CA LYS A 88 11.21 -0.62 10.21
C LYS A 88 11.47 -1.13 8.82
N VAL A 89 10.42 -1.24 8.02
CA VAL A 89 10.53 -1.68 6.63
C VAL A 89 10.10 -0.54 5.73
N TYR A 90 10.95 -0.22 4.77
CA TYR A 90 10.70 0.83 3.80
C TYR A 90 10.69 0.24 2.40
N MET A 91 9.69 0.62 1.62
CA MET A 91 9.72 0.41 0.19
C MET A 91 10.10 1.70 -0.52
N PHE A 92 10.89 1.57 -1.57
CA PHE A 92 11.29 2.70 -2.38
C PHE A 92 11.42 2.33 -3.85
N ARG A 93 11.19 3.31 -4.72
CA ARG A 93 11.32 3.10 -6.16
C ARG A 93 12.80 3.17 -6.55
N ASN A 94 13.33 2.09 -7.11
CA ASN A 94 14.65 2.12 -7.75
C ASN A 94 14.52 2.74 -9.16
N ARG A 95 15.64 3.21 -9.71
CA ARG A 95 15.80 4.00 -10.95
C ARG A 95 14.99 3.48 -12.15
N GLU A 96 14.60 2.20 -12.16
CA GLU A 96 13.96 1.50 -13.27
C GLU A 96 12.54 0.97 -12.98
N THR A 97 11.73 1.65 -12.16
CA THR A 97 10.30 1.33 -11.90
C THR A 97 10.00 0.13 -11.00
N ILE A 98 11.01 -0.66 -10.65
CA ILE A 98 10.86 -1.74 -9.68
C ILE A 98 10.88 -1.16 -8.26
N LEU A 99 9.95 -1.61 -7.42
CA LEU A 99 9.99 -1.34 -5.99
C LEU A 99 11.05 -2.22 -5.37
N ASP A 100 11.89 -1.61 -4.53
CA ASP A 100 12.86 -2.28 -3.70
C ASP A 100 12.49 -2.10 -2.22
N ILE A 101 13.08 -2.90 -1.34
CA ILE A 101 12.78 -2.91 0.08
C ILE A 101 14.06 -2.77 0.91
N ALA A 102 13.97 -2.01 2.00
CA ALA A 102 15.02 -1.94 3.01
C ALA A 102 14.44 -2.22 4.38
N VAL A 103 15.08 -3.12 5.11
CA VAL A 103 14.83 -3.37 6.53
C VAL A 103 15.85 -2.56 7.32
N VAL A 104 15.39 -1.75 8.26
CA VAL A 104 16.22 -0.80 9.00
C VAL A 104 16.02 -1.00 10.50
N ASP A 105 17.14 -1.09 11.22
CA ASP A 105 17.13 -1.01 12.68
C ASP A 105 16.86 0.44 13.13
N PRO A 106 15.75 0.71 13.83
CA PRO A 106 15.42 2.07 14.24
C PRO A 106 16.38 2.67 15.27
N VAL A 107 17.17 1.84 15.98
CA VAL A 107 18.13 2.30 16.99
C VAL A 107 19.42 2.76 16.33
N THR A 108 20.00 1.93 15.46
CA THR A 108 21.28 2.22 14.80
C THR A 108 21.12 2.99 13.48
N SER A 109 19.90 3.03 12.92
CA SER A 109 19.62 3.54 11.57
C SER A 109 20.34 2.79 10.44
N ASN A 110 20.91 1.62 10.74
CA ASN A 110 21.58 0.78 9.75
C ASN A 110 20.57 -0.08 8.98
N GLN A 111 20.84 -0.26 7.70
CA GLN A 111 20.13 -1.24 6.88
C GLN A 111 20.61 -2.65 7.27
N ILE A 112 19.66 -3.58 7.38
CA ILE A 112 19.92 -5.00 7.60
C ILE A 112 19.99 -5.67 6.23
N ASP A 113 21.21 -5.89 5.76
CA ASP A 113 21.43 -6.61 4.50
C ASP A 113 21.11 -8.10 4.66
N GLY A 114 20.52 -8.71 3.62
CA GLY A 114 20.12 -10.12 3.67
C GLY A 114 18.96 -10.41 4.63
N ALA A 115 18.14 -9.41 4.98
CA ALA A 115 16.98 -9.63 5.84
C ALA A 115 15.94 -10.60 5.24
N TYR A 116 15.86 -10.69 3.91
CA TYR A 116 15.00 -11.63 3.20
C TYR A 116 15.87 -12.61 2.40
N ASP A 117 15.45 -13.88 2.35
CA ASP A 117 16.10 -14.90 1.53
C ASP A 117 15.85 -14.63 0.03
N GLU A 118 14.64 -14.16 -0.27
CA GLU A 118 14.18 -13.85 -1.62
C GLU A 118 13.14 -12.73 -1.57
N LEU A 119 13.18 -11.85 -2.57
CA LEU A 119 12.15 -10.86 -2.82
C LEU A 119 12.06 -10.55 -4.31
N THR A 120 10.85 -10.68 -4.87
CA THR A 120 10.55 -10.31 -6.25
C THR A 120 9.33 -9.41 -6.29
N CYS A 121 9.47 -8.23 -6.89
CA CYS A 121 8.39 -7.27 -7.08
C CYS A 121 7.93 -7.22 -8.54
N THR A 122 6.64 -7.44 -8.76
CA THR A 122 6.00 -7.39 -10.07
C THR A 122 5.00 -6.25 -10.11
N ARG A 123 5.01 -5.48 -11.20
CA ARG A 123 3.96 -4.49 -11.47
C ARG A 123 2.73 -5.22 -12.02
N ASN A 124 1.55 -4.99 -11.46
CA ASN A 124 0.31 -5.54 -12.00
C ASN A 124 -0.31 -4.53 -12.98
N ASN A 125 -0.84 -5.04 -14.10
CA ASN A 125 -1.52 -4.28 -15.15
C ASN A 125 -2.99 -4.04 -14.82
#